data_AF-A0A0Q3SN59-F1
#
_entry.id   AF-A0A0Q3SN59-F1
#
_cell.length_a   1.000
_cell.length_b   1.000
_cell.length_c   1.000
_cell.angle_alpha   90.00
_cell.angle_beta   90.00
_cell.angle_gamma   90.00
#
_symmetry.space_group_name_H-M   'P 1'
#
loop_
_entity.id
_entity.type
_entity.pdbx_description
1 polymer ?
#
loop_
_entity_poly.entity_id
_entity_poly.type
_entity_poly.pdbx_seq_one_letter_code
_entity_poly.pdbx_strand_id
1 'polypeptide(L)' 'FQEQRGTANGISTTVMSFFKSVALVGAGALFSWAQKRQDATFLPGDQVVFVVLNLVQLLGLISTFEPFLVLPALPE' A
#
# COMPACT_ATOMS: atom_id res chain seq x y z
N PHE A 1 -12.30 29.15 -5.01
CA PHE A 1 -12.83 27.82 -4.59
C PHE A 1 -12.61 26.71 -5.63
N GLN A 2 -12.94 26.91 -6.91
CA GLN A 2 -12.73 25.86 -7.94
C GLN A 2 -11.24 25.56 -8.22
N GLU A 3 -10.37 26.57 -8.20
CA GLU A 3 -8.93 26.40 -8.48
C GLU A 3 -8.22 25.52 -7.43
N GLN A 4 -8.46 25.75 -6.13
CA GLN A 4 -7.93 24.88 -5.07
C GLN A 4 -8.45 23.44 -5.17
N ARG A 5 -9.70 23.23 -5.62
CA ARG A 5 -10.24 21.88 -5.85
C ARG A 5 -9.64 21.23 -7.10
N GLY A 6 -9.38 22.00 -8.16
CA GLY A 6 -8.70 21.54 -9.37
C GLY A 6 -7.26 21.11 -9.09
N THR A 7 -6.51 21.92 -8.33
CA THR A 7 -5.14 21.58 -7.90
C THR A 7 -5.14 20.38 -6.95
N ALA A 8 -6.05 20.32 -5.97
CA ALA A 8 -6.17 19.17 -5.07
C ALA A 8 -6.50 17.87 -5.81
N ASN A 9 -7.43 17.92 -6.77
CA ASN A 9 -7.79 16.77 -7.61
C ASN A 9 -6.61 16.32 -8.50
N GLY A 10 -5.86 17.26 -9.06
CA GLY A 10 -4.66 16.96 -9.87
C GLY A 10 -3.56 16.28 -9.06
N ILE A 11 -3.28 16.80 -7.86
CA ILE A 11 -2.29 16.21 -6.93
C ILE A 11 -2.76 14.82 -6.47
N SER A 12 -4.03 14.69 -6.07
CA SER A 12 -4.61 13.40 -5.67
C SER A 12 -4.49 12.36 -6.79
N THR A 13 -4.76 12.75 -8.04
CA THR A 13 -4.69 11.84 -9.20
C THR A 13 -3.25 11.40 -9.48
N THR A 14 -2.29 12.31 -9.32
CA THR A 14 -0.86 12.01 -9.52
C THR A 14 -0.34 11.07 -8.45
N VAL A 15 -0.62 11.35 -7.17
CA VAL A 15 -0.23 10.51 -6.04
C VAL A 15 -0.88 9.13 -6.12
N MET A 16 -2.16 9.07 -6.50
CA MET A 16 -2.88 7.81 -6.70
C MET A 16 -2.25 6.95 -7.80
N SER A 17 -1.92 7.54 -8.96
CA SER A 17 -1.29 6.82 -10.07
C SER A 17 0.11 6.29 -9.70
N PHE A 18 0.89 7.10 -8.99
CA PHE A 18 2.20 6.70 -8.50
C PHE A 18 2.11 5.48 -7.57
N PHE A 19 1.23 5.53 -6.56
CA PHE A 19 1.05 4.44 -5.61
C PHE A 19 0.53 3.16 -6.30
N LYS A 20 -0.37 3.28 -7.27
CA LYS A 20 -0.83 2.14 -8.08
C LYS A 20 0.30 1.49 -8.88
N SER A 21 1.24 2.29 -9.38
CA SER A 21 2.39 1.77 -10.11
C SER A 21 3.36 1.03 -9.18
N VAL A 22 3.62 1.57 -7.98
CA VAL A 22 4.42 0.90 -6.96
C VAL A 22 3.79 -0.43 -6.53
N ALA A 23 2.48 -0.46 -6.34
CA ALA A 23 1.74 -1.68 -6.01
C ALA A 23 1.89 -2.75 -7.11
N LEU A 24 1.80 -2.36 -8.39
CA LEU A 24 1.95 -3.29 -9.51
C LEU A 24 3.38 -3.86 -9.61
N VAL A 25 4.40 -3.01 -9.46
CA VAL A 25 5.82 -3.43 -9.46
C VAL A 25 6.11 -4.36 -8.29
N GLY A 26 5.64 -4.00 -7.09
CA GLY A 26 5.78 -4.82 -5.89
C GLY A 26 5.09 -6.18 -6.03
N ALA A 27 3.87 -6.20 -6.56
CA ALA A 27 3.12 -7.44 -6.80
C ALA A 27 3.83 -8.35 -7.83
N GLY A 28 4.36 -7.79 -8.92
CA GLY A 28 5.10 -8.56 -9.92
C GLY A 28 6.39 -9.17 -9.37
N ALA A 29 7.16 -8.40 -8.59
CA ALA A 29 8.38 -8.88 -7.94
C ALA A 29 8.08 -9.99 -6.91
N LEU A 30 7.03 -9.79 -6.09
CA LEU A 30 6.58 -10.77 -5.11
C LEU A 30 6.12 -12.06 -5.78
N PHE A 31 5.39 -11.97 -6.90
CA PHE A 31 4.91 -13.13 -7.63
C PHE A 31 6.06 -13.90 -8.30
N SER A 32 7.03 -13.21 -8.90
CA SER A 32 8.24 -13.85 -9.44
C SER A 32 9.04 -14.57 -8.35
N TRP A 33 9.12 -13.98 -7.17
CA TRP A 33 9.76 -14.59 -6.01
C TRP A 33 9.02 -15.83 -5.51
N ALA A 34 7.68 -15.76 -5.44
CA ALA A 34 6.81 -16.87 -5.09
C ALA A 34 6.99 -18.07 -6.05
N GLN A 35 7.05 -17.81 -7.36
CA GLN A 35 7.31 -18.86 -8.36
C GLN A 35 8.68 -19.52 -8.18
N LYS A 36 9.72 -18.75 -7.84
CA LYS A 36 11.07 -19.29 -7.59
C LYS A 36 11.16 -20.12 -6.29
N ARG A 37 10.22 -19.94 -5.36
CA ARG A 37 10.21 -20.58 -4.03
C ARG A 37 9.25 -21.77 -3.92
N GLN A 38 8.77 -22.31 -5.03
CA GLN A 38 7.87 -23.48 -5.04
C GLN A 38 8.46 -24.68 -4.30
N ASP A 39 9.78 -24.89 -4.38
CA ASP A 39 10.47 -26.03 -3.75
C ASP A 39 10.94 -25.79 -2.29
N ALA A 40 10.55 -24.68 -1.68
CA ALA A 40 10.97 -24.34 -0.32
C ALA A 40 10.15 -25.09 0.76
N THR A 41 10.81 -25.64 1.76
CA THR A 41 10.15 -26.36 2.87
C THR A 41 9.35 -25.47 3.82
N PHE A 42 9.58 -24.16 3.80
CA PHE A 42 8.88 -23.18 4.65
C PHE A 42 8.33 -22.03 3.81
N LEU A 43 7.00 -21.86 3.83
CA LEU A 43 6.23 -20.91 3.00
C LEU A 43 6.49 -21.07 1.49
N PRO A 44 6.16 -22.22 0.89
CA PRO A 44 6.30 -22.44 -0.55
C PRO A 44 5.33 -21.59 -1.37
N GLY A 45 5.77 -21.19 -2.57
CA GLY A 45 4.88 -20.78 -3.63
C GLY A 45 3.95 -19.62 -3.25
N ASP A 46 2.64 -19.86 -3.31
CA ASP A 46 1.61 -18.83 -3.05
C ASP A 46 1.53 -18.43 -1.57
N GLN A 47 2.00 -19.26 -0.64
CA GLN A 47 1.87 -19.01 0.78
C GLN A 47 2.63 -17.74 1.21
N VAL A 48 3.76 -17.44 0.57
CA VAL A 48 4.46 -16.16 0.78
C VAL A 48 3.65 -14.96 0.29
N VAL A 49 2.88 -15.09 -0.79
CA VAL A 49 2.02 -14.01 -1.28
C VAL A 49 0.93 -13.72 -0.25
N PHE A 50 0.29 -14.75 0.29
CA PHE A 50 -0.72 -14.60 1.34
C PHE A 50 -0.15 -13.96 2.61
N VAL A 51 1.02 -14.38 3.07
CA VAL A 51 1.65 -13.77 4.25
C VAL A 51 1.93 -12.29 4.02
N VAL A 52 2.49 -11.93 2.87
CA VAL A 52 2.79 -10.53 2.55
C VAL A 52 1.52 -9.69 2.44
N LEU A 53 0.45 -10.21 1.82
CA LEU A 53 -0.85 -9.53 1.77
C LEU A 53 -1.44 -9.31 3.17
N ASN A 54 -1.37 -10.32 4.05
CA ASN A 54 -1.86 -10.20 5.42
C ASN A 54 -1.04 -9.19 6.24
N LEU A 55 0.29 -9.11 6.04
CA LEU A 55 1.13 -8.10 6.67
C LEU A 55 0.77 -6.69 6.21
N VAL A 56 0.59 -6.48 4.90
CA VAL A 56 0.17 -5.18 4.35
C VAL A 56 -1.22 -4.81 4.86
N GLN A 57 -2.15 -5.76 4.91
CA GLN A 57 -3.50 -5.55 5.47
C GLN A 57 -3.45 -5.17 6.96
N LEU A 58 -2.60 -5.84 7.74
CA LEU A 58 -2.39 -5.53 9.15
C LEU A 58 -1.80 -4.13 9.34
N LEU A 59 -0.81 -3.75 8.53
CA LEU A 59 -0.24 -2.40 8.56
C LEU A 59 -1.28 -1.33 8.18
N GLY A 60 -2.09 -1.58 7.15
CA GLY A 60 -3.19 -0.70 6.77
C GLY A 60 -4.25 -0.58 7.86
N LEU A 61 -4.59 -1.69 8.51
CA LEU A 61 -5.49 -1.70 9.66
C LEU A 61 -4.90 -0.90 10.83
N ILE A 62 -3.62 -1.09 11.14
CA ILE A 62 -2.93 -0.34 12.18
C ILE A 62 -2.93 1.16 11.87
N SER A 63 -2.68 1.54 10.62
CA SER A 63 -2.69 2.92 10.15
C SER A 63 -4.08 3.58 10.22
N THR A 64 -5.16 2.82 10.40
CA THR A 64 -6.52 3.34 10.53
C THR A 64 -6.86 3.72 11.98
N PHE A 65 -6.05 3.30 12.96
CA PHE A 65 -6.29 3.71 14.35
C PHE A 65 -5.97 5.20 14.55
N GLU A 66 -6.75 5.85 15.40
CA GLU A 66 -6.62 7.28 15.77
C GLU A 66 -5.19 7.80 16.00
N PRO A 67 -4.24 7.10 16.65
CA PRO A 67 -2.86 7.57 16.78
C PRO A 67 -2.17 8.00 15.48
N PHE A 68 -2.61 7.51 14.32
CA PHE A 68 -2.07 7.88 13.01
C PHE A 68 -2.98 8.82 12.19
N LEU A 69 -4.22 9.04 12.63
CA LEU A 69 -5.20 9.92 12.00
C LEU A 69 -5.36 11.27 12.72
N VAL A 70 -4.65 11.50 13.83
CA VAL A 70 -4.71 12.76 14.57
C VAL A 70 -4.32 13.93 13.66
N LEU A 71 -5.28 14.81 13.39
CA LEU A 71 -5.03 16.08 12.73
C LEU A 71 -4.34 17.03 13.72
N PRO A 72 -3.25 17.73 13.35
CA PRO A 72 -2.61 18.69 14.23
C PRO A 72 -3.64 19.74 14.69
N ALA A 73 -3.75 19.92 16.02
CA ALA A 73 -4.62 20.94 16.59
C ALA A 73 -4.15 22.32 16.11
N LEU A 74 -5.05 23.05 15.43
CA LEU A 74 -4.79 24.42 14.99
C LEU A 74 -4.73 25.33 16.21
N PRO A 75 -3.71 26.20 16.37
CA PRO A 75 -3.70 27.20 17.43
C PRO A 75 -4.80 28.24 17.16
N GLU A 76 -5.61 28.53 18.18
CA GLU A 76 -6.62 29.60 18.20
C GLU A 76 -6.00 31.00 18.04
#